data_AF-A0A6I6CAR3-F1
#
_entry.id   AF-A0A6I6CAR3-F1
#
_cell.length_a   1.000
_cell.length_b   1.000
_cell.length_c   1.000
_cell.angle_alpha   90.00
_cell.angle_beta   90.00
_cell.angle_gamma   90.00
#
_symmetry.space_group_name_H-M   'P 1'
#
loop_
_entity.id
_entity.type
_entity.pdbx_description
1 polymer ?
#
loop_
_entity_poly.entity_id
_entity_poly.type
_entity_poly.pdbx_seq_one_letter_code
_entity_poly.pdbx_strand_id
1 'polypeptide(L)'
;MLEKFLNKEEKKIFSKKNLKKIKKDDFFSYLEMEQSLLESLIEKYQKDDIRNSIIEEEIEKQRDFVNKLNRYYYEVVLLEPDTSTEEEKIFEKEYQKLIKPIKRIQKKVSKW
;
A
#
# COMPACT_ATOMS: atom_id res chain seq x y z
N MET A 1 -0.45 6.54 -11.95
CA MET A 1 -0.99 7.83 -11.49
C MET A 1 -0.28 8.35 -10.23
N LEU A 2 0.13 7.51 -9.26
CA LEU A 2 0.97 7.90 -8.10
C LEU A 2 2.36 8.46 -8.47
N GLU A 3 2.94 8.05 -9.60
CA GLU A 3 4.24 8.51 -10.08
C GLU A 3 4.31 10.02 -10.36
N LYS A 4 3.18 10.74 -10.43
CA LYS A 4 3.16 12.18 -10.65
C LYS A 4 3.23 13.00 -9.35
N PHE A 5 2.94 12.40 -8.20
CA PHE A 5 2.72 13.13 -6.94
C PHE A 5 3.80 12.91 -5.88
N LEU A 6 4.55 11.82 -5.98
CA LEU A 6 5.60 11.49 -5.01
C LEU A 6 6.92 12.17 -5.39
N ASN A 7 7.73 12.54 -4.41
CA ASN A 7 9.07 13.07 -4.64
C ASN A 7 10.04 11.97 -5.08
N LYS A 8 11.24 12.31 -5.54
CA LYS A 8 12.17 11.32 -6.17
C LYS A 8 12.54 10.17 -5.23
N GLU A 9 12.64 10.44 -3.93
CA GLU A 9 12.90 9.44 -2.89
C GLU A 9 11.65 8.64 -2.54
N GLU A 10 10.50 9.29 -2.40
CA GLU A 10 9.21 8.64 -2.15
C GLU A 10 8.80 7.73 -3.31
N LYS A 11 9.01 8.13 -4.57
CA LYS A 11 8.80 7.25 -5.75
C LYS A 11 9.66 5.98 -5.68
N LYS A 12 10.83 6.06 -5.04
CA LYS A 12 11.73 4.92 -4.85
C LYS A 12 11.15 3.96 -3.81
N ILE A 13 10.61 4.50 -2.71
CA ILE A 13 9.93 3.75 -1.65
C ILE A 13 8.62 3.14 -2.16
N PHE A 14 7.82 3.89 -2.90
CA PHE A 14 6.53 3.48 -3.45
C PHE A 14 6.61 2.99 -4.90
N SER A 15 7.77 2.50 -5.35
CA SER A 15 7.86 1.87 -6.67
C SER A 15 7.01 0.60 -6.71
N LYS A 16 6.47 0.20 -7.87
CA LYS A 16 5.70 -1.06 -8.04
C LYS A 16 6.40 -2.31 -7.47
N LYS A 17 7.73 -2.31 -7.37
CA LYS A 17 8.54 -3.39 -6.77
C LYS A 17 8.53 -3.39 -5.24
N ASN A 18 8.41 -2.22 -4.62
CA ASN A 18 8.43 -2.05 -3.17
C ASN A 18 7.02 -1.95 -2.57
N LEU A 19 6.04 -1.45 -3.32
CA LEU A 19 4.62 -1.46 -2.94
C LEU A 19 4.08 -2.86 -2.61
N LYS A 20 4.53 -3.90 -3.33
CA LYS A 20 4.21 -5.31 -3.02
C LYS A 20 4.86 -5.84 -1.73
N LYS A 21 5.81 -5.10 -1.15
CA LYS A 21 6.60 -5.50 0.02
C LYS A 21 6.35 -4.64 1.25
N ILE A 22 5.69 -3.49 1.11
CA ILE A 22 5.25 -2.71 2.25
C ILE A 22 4.20 -3.55 2.97
N LYS A 23 4.50 -3.96 4.20
CA LYS A 23 3.52 -4.67 5.03
C LYS A 23 2.37 -3.70 5.32
N LYS A 24 1.14 -4.21 5.42
CA LYS A 24 -0.03 -3.37 5.74
C LYS A 24 0.21 -2.55 7.02
N ASP A 25 0.95 -3.11 7.98
CA ASP A 25 1.36 -2.48 9.22
C ASP A 25 2.31 -1.28 9.03
N ASP A 26 3.26 -1.38 8.08
CA ASP A 26 4.20 -0.29 7.78
C ASP A 26 3.47 0.88 7.10
N PHE A 27 2.49 0.59 6.25
CA PHE A 27 1.65 1.61 5.62
C PHE A 27 0.74 2.28 6.67
N PHE A 28 0.15 1.50 7.56
CA PHE A 28 -0.70 2.03 8.63
C PHE A 28 0.09 2.92 9.60
N SER A 29 1.31 2.50 9.99
CA SER A 29 2.20 3.32 10.81
C SER A 29 2.58 4.64 10.14
N TYR A 30 2.80 4.61 8.82
CA TYR A 30 3.05 5.82 8.04
C TYR A 30 1.81 6.75 8.00
N LEU A 31 0.62 6.19 7.81
CA LEU A 31 -0.63 6.95 7.85
C LEU A 31 -0.85 7.61 9.22
N GLU A 32 -0.63 6.88 10.32
CA GLU A 32 -0.74 7.43 11.69
C GLU A 32 0.23 8.58 11.92
N MET A 33 1.46 8.47 11.41
CA MET A 33 2.46 9.53 11.50
C MET A 33 2.01 10.81 10.77
N GLU A 34 1.54 10.67 9.53
CA GLU A 34 1.06 11.80 8.72
C GLU A 34 -0.18 12.47 9.33
N GLN A 35 -1.03 11.68 9.99
CA GLN A 35 -2.20 12.16 10.69
C GLN A 35 -1.82 12.91 11.99
N SER A 36 -0.84 12.40 12.74
CA SER A 36 -0.28 13.08 13.91
C SER A 36 0.37 14.42 13.54
N LEU A 37 1.02 14.50 12.37
CA LEU A 37 1.61 15.72 11.86
C LEU A 37 0.53 16.76 11.51
N LEU A 38 -0.58 16.34 10.90
CA LEU A 38 -1.73 17.20 10.64
C LEU A 38 -2.34 17.75 11.94
N GLU A 39 -2.53 16.90 12.95
CA GLU A 39 -3.04 17.31 14.26
C GLU A 39 -2.12 18.33 14.92
N SER A 40 -0.81 18.11 14.88
CA SER A 40 0.17 19.06 15.40
C SER A 40 0.12 20.43 14.70
N LEU A 41 -0.05 20.46 13.37
CA LEU A 41 -0.21 21.70 12.61
C LEU A 41 -1.49 22.45 13.01
N ILE A 42 -2.60 21.74 13.16
CA ILE A 42 -3.88 22.31 13.60
C ILE A 42 -3.77 22.88 15.01
N GLU A 43 -3.17 22.14 15.95
CA GLU A 43 -2.95 22.62 17.31
C GLU A 43 -2.08 23.87 17.33
N LYS A 44 -1.02 23.90 16.53
CA LYS A 44 -0.13 25.05 16.43
C LYS A 44 -0.90 26.27 15.91
N TYR A 45 -1.71 26.10 14.88
CA TYR A 45 -2.56 27.17 14.33
C TYR A 45 -3.60 27.67 15.34
N GLN A 46 -4.17 26.79 16.17
CA GLN A 46 -5.13 27.17 17.21
C GLN A 46 -4.48 27.90 18.40
N LYS A 47 -3.21 27.60 18.69
CA LYS A 47 -2.43 28.24 19.77
C LYS A 47 -1.85 29.59 19.34
N ASP A 48 -1.65 29.81 18.05
CA ASP A 48 -1.21 31.10 17.52
C ASP A 48 -2.37 32.11 17.54
N ASP A 49 -2.14 33.25 18.21
CA ASP A 49 -3.13 34.34 18.36
C ASP A 49 -3.30 35.17 17.06
N ILE A 50 -2.45 34.90 16.06
CA ILE A 50 -2.44 35.58 14.77
C ILE A 50 -2.83 34.56 13.70
N ARG A 51 -3.87 34.88 12.91
CA ARG A 51 -4.23 34.11 11.72
C ARG A 51 -3.07 34.11 10.72
N ASN A 52 -2.32 33.02 10.69
CA ASN A 52 -1.22 32.83 9.77
C ASN A 52 -1.71 32.06 8.54
N SER A 53 -1.95 32.78 7.44
CA SER A 53 -2.46 32.20 6.19
C SER A 53 -1.53 31.15 5.59
N ILE A 54 -0.22 31.20 5.88
CA ILE A 54 0.75 30.22 5.40
C ILE A 54 0.51 28.87 6.08
N ILE A 55 0.31 28.89 7.41
CA ILE A 55 0.02 27.68 8.19
C ILE A 55 -1.34 27.10 7.79
N GLU A 56 -2.32 27.96 7.51
CA GLU A 56 -3.64 27.53 7.04
C GLU A 56 -3.56 26.79 5.69
N GLU A 57 -2.79 27.33 4.73
CA GLU A 57 -2.56 26.68 3.44
C GLU A 57 -1.78 25.35 3.60
N GLU A 58 -0.85 25.28 4.55
CA GLU A 58 -0.08 24.08 4.84
C GLU A 58 -0.94 22.99 5.52
N ILE A 59 -1.84 23.36 6.43
CA ILE A 59 -2.87 22.48 7.00
C ILE A 59 -3.76 21.94 5.89
N GLU A 60 -4.22 22.78 4.96
CA GLU A 60 -5.09 22.35 3.87
C GLU A 60 -4.39 21.33 2.97
N LYS A 61 -3.14 21.61 2.57
CA LYS A 61 -2.31 20.67 1.78
C LYS A 61 -2.09 19.34 2.49
N GLN A 62 -1.74 19.38 3.78
CA GLN A 62 -1.49 18.17 4.56
C GLN A 62 -2.78 17.36 4.76
N ARG A 63 -3.91 18.03 5.00
CA ARG A 63 -5.22 17.39 5.11
C ARG A 63 -5.60 16.68 3.82
N ASP A 64 -5.38 17.33 2.69
CA ASP A 64 -5.61 16.77 1.37
C ASP A 64 -4.75 15.52 1.11
N PHE A 65 -3.50 15.55 1.59
CA PHE A 65 -2.58 14.43 1.50
C PHE A 65 -3.03 13.23 2.35
N VAL A 66 -3.35 13.45 3.63
CA VAL A 66 -3.87 12.42 4.55
C VAL A 66 -5.17 11.81 4.00
N ASN A 67 -6.08 12.61 3.45
CA ASN A 67 -7.31 12.10 2.84
C ASN A 67 -7.04 11.18 1.64
N LYS A 68 -6.07 11.54 0.79
CA LYS A 68 -5.65 10.71 -0.35
C LYS A 68 -4.98 9.41 0.10
N LEU A 69 -4.16 9.44 1.16
CA LEU A 69 -3.55 8.25 1.75
C LEU A 69 -4.59 7.31 2.38
N ASN A 70 -5.53 7.85 3.14
CA ASN A 70 -6.65 7.10 3.72
C ASN A 70 -7.46 6.41 2.62
N ARG A 71 -7.82 7.14 1.57
CA ARG A 71 -8.53 6.57 0.42
C ARG A 71 -7.75 5.42 -0.22
N TYR A 72 -6.44 5.57 -0.40
CA TYR A 72 -5.59 4.51 -0.92
C TYR A 72 -5.54 3.27 0.00
N TYR A 73 -5.48 3.47 1.32
CA TYR A 73 -5.50 2.36 2.29
C TYR A 73 -6.76 1.51 2.13
N TYR A 74 -7.93 2.15 2.10
CA TYR A 74 -9.20 1.44 1.93
C TYR A 74 -9.34 0.83 0.54
N GLU A 75 -9.03 1.58 -0.52
CA GLU A 75 -9.29 1.15 -1.90
C GLU A 75 -8.29 0.11 -2.42
N VAL A 76 -7.06 0.10 -1.91
CA VAL A 76 -5.96 -0.71 -2.46
C VAL A 76 -5.39 -1.67 -1.42
N VAL A 77 -5.09 -1.22 -0.21
CA VAL A 77 -4.43 -2.06 0.80
C VAL A 77 -5.41 -3.02 1.48
N LEU A 78 -6.63 -2.57 1.76
CA LEU A 78 -7.67 -3.39 2.39
C LEU A 78 -8.47 -4.21 1.38
N LEU A 79 -8.73 -3.67 0.19
CA LEU A 79 -9.48 -4.37 -0.87
C LEU A 79 -8.62 -5.24 -1.77
N GLU A 80 -7.28 -5.27 -1.63
CA GLU A 80 -6.47 -6.30 -2.28
C GLU A 80 -6.97 -7.67 -1.80
N PRO A 81 -7.67 -8.44 -2.67
CA PRO A 81 -8.17 -9.75 -2.29
C PRO A 81 -6.92 -10.59 -2.08
N ASP A 82 -6.73 -11.04 -0.85
CA ASP A 82 -5.71 -11.96 -0.38
C ASP A 82 -4.68 -12.34 -1.45
N THR A 83 -3.54 -11.66 -1.44
CA THR A 83 -2.35 -12.20 -2.07
C THR A 83 -2.01 -13.48 -1.33
N SER A 84 -2.62 -14.58 -1.76
CA SER A 84 -2.57 -15.93 -1.22
C SER A 84 -1.52 -16.11 -0.12
N THR A 85 -1.97 -16.42 1.10
CA THR A 85 -1.10 -16.62 2.27
C THR A 85 0.09 -17.52 1.91
N GLU A 86 1.20 -17.35 2.61
CA GLU A 86 2.41 -18.14 2.32
C GLU A 86 2.12 -19.66 2.32
N GLU A 87 1.16 -20.07 3.16
CA GLU A 87 0.55 -21.40 3.22
C GLU A 87 -0.16 -21.82 1.92
N GLU A 88 -0.99 -20.97 1.33
CA GLU A 88 -1.64 -21.24 0.04
C GLU A 88 -0.61 -21.35 -1.10
N LYS A 89 0.45 -20.52 -1.07
CA LYS A 89 1.55 -20.63 -2.05
C LYS A 89 2.35 -21.93 -1.89
N ILE A 90 2.51 -22.42 -0.66
CA ILE A 90 3.15 -23.71 -0.36
C ILE A 90 2.26 -24.85 -0.83
N PHE A 91 0.96 -24.79 -0.51
CA PHE A 91 -0.03 -25.78 -0.92
C PHE A 91 -0.14 -25.88 -2.44
N GLU A 92 -0.23 -24.76 -3.16
CA GLU A 92 -0.26 -24.74 -4.63
C GLU A 92 1.01 -25.38 -5.22
N LYS A 93 2.19 -25.12 -4.64
CA LYS A 93 3.45 -25.74 -5.07
C LYS A 93 3.45 -27.26 -4.85
N GLU A 94 2.92 -27.74 -3.74
CA GLU A 94 2.80 -29.18 -3.46
C GLU A 94 1.78 -29.85 -4.36
N TYR A 95 0.61 -29.24 -4.54
CA TYR A 95 -0.43 -29.69 -5.44
C TYR A 95 0.08 -29.82 -6.90
N GLN A 96 0.81 -28.80 -7.39
CA GLN A 96 1.41 -28.85 -8.72
C GLN A 96 2.51 -29.93 -8.84
N LYS A 97 3.25 -30.24 -7.77
CA LYS A 97 4.20 -31.36 -7.76
C LYS A 97 3.48 -32.71 -7.86
N LEU A 98 2.37 -32.87 -7.15
CA LEU A 98 1.56 -34.10 -7.15
C LEU A 98 0.87 -34.35 -8.49
N ILE A 99 0.45 -33.29 -9.19
CA ILE A 99 -0.26 -33.41 -10.48
C ILE A 99 0.70 -33.52 -11.68
N LYS A 100 1.95 -33.06 -11.54
CA LYS A 100 2.95 -33.11 -12.63
C LYS A 100 3.15 -34.50 -13.25
N PRO A 101 3.25 -35.60 -12.47
CA PRO A 101 3.35 -36.96 -13.00
C PRO A 101 2.10 -37.37 -13.76
N ILE A 102 0.91 -37.06 -13.23
CA ILE A 102 -0.38 -37.39 -13.84
C ILE A 102 -0.54 -36.68 -15.19
N LYS A 103 -0.24 -35.37 -15.25
CA LYS A 103 -0.23 -34.60 -16.51
C LYS A 103 0.76 -35.14 -17.53
N ARG A 104 1.92 -35.65 -17.08
CA ARG A 104 2.91 -36.28 -17.97
C ARG A 104 2.41 -37.61 -18.54
N ILE A 105 1.70 -38.40 -17.76
CA ILE A 105 1.11 -39.67 -18.21
C ILE A 105 0.00 -39.39 -19.23
N GLN A 106 -0.93 -38.48 -18.93
CA GLN A 106 -2.00 -38.12 -19.89
C GLN A 106 -1.46 -37.58 -21.23
N LYS A 107 -0.40 -36.76 -21.22
CA LYS A 107 0.25 -36.28 -22.45
C LYS A 107 0.93 -37.38 -23.28
N LYS A 108 1.33 -38.49 -22.66
CA LYS A 108 1.89 -39.65 -23.38
C LYS A 108 0.78 -40.51 -24.00
N VAL A 109 -0.37 -40.61 -23.33
CA VAL A 109 -1.52 -41.40 -23.81
C VAL A 109 -2.23 -40.71 -24.98
N SER A 110 -2.27 -39.38 -25.05
CA SER A 110 -2.92 -38.66 -26.16
C SER A 110 -2.08 -38.56 -27.45
N LYS A 111 -0.91 -39.20 -27.50
CA LYS A 111 0.01 -39.18 -28.67
C LYS A 111 -0.05 -40.46 -29.51
N TRP A 112 -1.08 -41.28 -29.34
CA TRP A 112 -1.39 -42.44 -30.16
C TRP A 112 -2.64 -42.20 -30.97
#